data_AF-A0A4R4DP76-F1
#
_entry.id   AF-A0A4R4DP76-F1
#
_cell.length_a   1.000
_cell.length_b   1.000
_cell.length_c   1.000
_cell.angle_alpha   90.00
_cell.angle_beta   90.00
_cell.angle_gamma   90.00
#
_symmetry.space_group_name_H-M   'P 1'
#
loop_
_entity.id
_entity.type
_entity.pdbx_description
1 polymer ?
#
loop_
_entity_poly.entity_id
_entity_poly.type
_entity_poly.pdbx_seq_one_letter_code
_entity_poly.pdbx_strand_id
1 'polypeptide(L)' 'MDEYDRSFDPEMRRYLKKVLRTLFLGLFWMLFMALFGLYLGWGIVYRGRVDGFNIFFYCFFALSLTGLIWYYRRLWKS' A
#
# COMPACT_ATOMS: atom_id res chain seq x y z
N MET A 1 -10.33 38.48 -17.48
CA MET A 1 -9.10 37.68 -17.42
C MET A 1 -8.50 37.93 -16.03
N ASP A 2 -8.57 37.08 -15.02
CA ASP A 2 -8.92 35.65 -14.95
C ASP A 2 -9.45 35.35 -13.53
N GLU A 3 -10.78 35.33 -13.37
CA GLU A 3 -11.44 34.86 -12.14
C GLU A 3 -11.34 33.32 -11.97
N TYR A 4 -10.66 32.68 -12.93
CA TYR A 4 -10.29 31.27 -12.96
C TYR A 4 -9.13 30.94 -12.00
N ASP A 5 -8.42 31.94 -11.48
CA ASP A 5 -7.36 31.80 -10.48
C ASP A 5 -7.92 31.77 -9.04
N ARG A 6 -9.19 31.39 -8.88
CA ARG A 6 -9.75 30.92 -7.61
C ARG A 6 -9.13 29.54 -7.33
N SER A 7 -7.87 29.62 -6.93
CA SER A 7 -7.02 28.59 -6.35
C SER A 7 -7.84 27.42 -5.85
N PHE A 8 -7.57 26.24 -6.42
CA PHE A 8 -8.06 24.94 -5.95
C PHE A 8 -8.32 25.00 -4.44
N ASP A 9 -9.58 24.88 -4.02
CA ASP A 9 -10.00 25.09 -2.64
C ASP A 9 -9.00 24.33 -1.73
N PRO A 10 -8.26 25.03 -0.84
CA PRO A 10 -7.14 24.44 -0.12
C PRO A 10 -7.54 23.19 0.67
N GLU A 11 -8.81 23.10 1.05
CA GLU A 11 -9.42 21.91 1.64
C GLU A 11 -9.55 20.75 0.64
N MET A 12 -10.07 21.02 -0.55
CA MET A 12 -10.18 20.03 -1.64
C MET A 12 -8.80 19.49 -2.04
N ARG A 13 -7.78 20.37 -2.12
CA ARG A 13 -6.41 19.96 -2.41
C ARG A 13 -5.82 19.06 -1.32
N ARG A 14 -6.10 19.34 -0.04
CA ARG A 14 -5.69 18.45 1.08
C ARG A 14 -6.36 17.08 0.96
N TYR A 15 -7.66 17.05 0.68
CA TYR A 15 -8.41 15.81 0.54
C TYR A 15 -7.88 14.97 -0.64
N LEU A 16 -7.69 15.58 -1.81
CA LEU A 16 -7.15 14.91 -2.98
C LEU A 16 -5.76 14.32 -2.70
N LYS A 17 -4.89 15.09 -2.03
CA LYS A 17 -3.54 14.63 -1.64
C LYS A 17 -3.60 13.43 -0.68
N LYS A 18 -4.57 13.43 0.23
CA LYS A 18 -4.82 12.33 1.18
C LYS A 18 -5.22 11.05 0.44
N VAL A 19 -6.17 11.16 -0.49
CA VAL A 19 -6.61 10.05 -1.36
C VAL A 19 -5.47 9.53 -2.23
N LEU A 20 -4.75 10.43 -2.91
CA LEU A 20 -3.60 10.06 -3.75
C LEU A 20 -2.55 9.30 -2.95
N ARG A 21 -2.21 9.77 -1.75
CA ARG A 21 -1.25 9.11 -0.87
C ARG A 21 -1.74 7.75 -0.42
N THR A 22 -3.03 7.58 -0.13
CA THR A 22 -3.58 6.26 0.21
C THR A 22 -3.49 5.28 -0.95
N LEU A 23 -3.91 5.70 -2.14
CA LEU A 23 -3.87 4.88 -3.34
C LEU A 23 -2.43 4.52 -3.71
N PHE A 24 -1.55 5.51 -3.77
CA PHE A 24 -0.15 5.30 -4.14
C PHE A 24 0.55 4.36 -3.17
N LEU A 25 0.37 4.54 -1.86
CA LEU A 25 0.97 3.66 -0.88
C LEU A 25 0.42 2.22 -0.97
N GLY A 26 -0.85 2.06 -1.32
CA GLY A 26 -1.49 0.75 -1.43
C GLY A 26 -1.02 0.00 -2.66
N LEU A 27 -1.00 0.69 -3.80
CA LEU A 27 -0.46 0.17 -5.06
C LEU A 27 1.03 -0.13 -4.94
N PHE A 28 1.81 0.76 -4.32
CA PHE A 28 3.23 0.55 -4.07
C PHE A 28 3.45 -0.66 -3.17
N TRP A 29 2.67 -0.81 -2.09
CA TRP A 29 2.75 -1.98 -1.20
C TRP A 29 2.41 -3.27 -1.94
N MET A 30 1.37 -3.29 -2.77
CA MET A 30 1.01 -4.46 -3.59
C MET A 30 2.14 -4.83 -4.56
N LEU A 31 2.70 -3.84 -5.27
CA LEU A 31 3.80 -4.06 -6.20
C LEU A 31 5.04 -4.59 -5.48
N PHE A 32 5.39 -3.99 -4.34
CA PHE A 32 6.52 -4.41 -3.53
C PHE A 32 6.36 -5.85 -3.04
N MET A 33 5.19 -6.21 -2.51
CA MET A 33 4.92 -7.57 -2.03
C MET A 33 4.92 -8.59 -3.16
N ALA A 34 4.34 -8.24 -4.32
CA ALA A 34 4.34 -9.11 -5.48
C ALA A 34 5.76 -9.33 -6.02
N LEU A 35 6.55 -8.26 -6.19
CA LEU A 35 7.94 -8.37 -6.65
C LEU A 35 8.79 -9.16 -5.65
N PHE A 36 8.68 -8.88 -4.36
CA PHE A 36 9.46 -9.57 -3.34
C PHE A 36 9.10 -11.06 -3.28
N GLY A 37 7.81 -11.39 -3.32
CA GLY A 37 7.33 -12.78 -3.32
C GLY A 37 7.72 -13.55 -4.58
N LEU A 38 7.70 -12.91 -5.75
CA LEU A 38 8.10 -13.55 -7.01
C LEU A 38 9.62 -13.65 -7.17
N TYR A 39 10.36 -12.58 -6.85
CA TYR A 39 11.82 -12.52 -6.99
C TYR A 39 12.53 -13.53 -6.09
N LEU A 40 12.09 -13.65 -4.83
CA LEU A 40 12.64 -14.63 -3.90
C LEU A 40 12.05 -16.03 -4.09
N GLY A 41 11.00 -16.16 -4.92
CA GLY A 41 10.25 -17.40 -5.08
C GLY A 41 9.39 -17.79 -3.87
N TRP A 42 9.39 -16.99 -2.80
CA TRP A 42 8.67 -17.28 -1.55
C TRP A 42 7.15 -17.16 -1.65
N GLY A 43 6.67 -16.47 -2.70
CA GLY A 43 5.24 -16.38 -3.00
C GLY A 43 4.69 -17.63 -3.69
N ILE A 44 5.56 -18.53 -4.19
CA ILE A 44 5.16 -19.69 -4.98
C ILE A 44 5.57 -20.97 -4.25
N VAL A 45 4.60 -21.83 -3.95
CA VAL A 45 4.88 -23.14 -3.36
C VAL A 45 5.31 -24.11 -4.47
N TYR A 46 6.62 -24.21 -4.70
CA TYR A 46 7.16 -25.18 -5.66
C TYR A 46 7.09 -26.62 -5.11
N ARG A 47 6.61 -27.56 -5.92
CA ARG A 47 6.57 -29.02 -5.65
C ARG A 47 5.75 -29.48 -4.44
N GLY A 48 4.81 -28.67 -3.95
CA GLY A 48 3.86 -29.07 -2.90
C GLY A 48 4.46 -29.20 -1.50
N ARG A 49 5.71 -28.78 -1.29
CA ARG A 49 6.31 -28.64 0.05
C ARG A 49 6.34 -27.17 0.43
N VAL A 50 5.65 -26.82 1.51
CA VAL A 50 5.71 -25.48 2.09
C VAL A 50 7.06 -25.35 2.80
N ASP A 51 7.89 -24.44 2.31
CA ASP A 51 9.17 -24.09 2.94
C ASP A 51 8.95 -23.08 4.08
N GLY A 52 9.85 -23.05 5.07
CA GLY A 52 9.80 -22.10 6.18
C GLY A 52 9.84 -20.64 5.70
N PHE A 53 10.52 -20.37 4.58
CA PHE A 53 10.56 -19.05 3.96
C PHE A 53 9.20 -18.60 3.41
N ASN A 54 8.39 -19.52 2.88
CA ASN A 54 7.03 -19.21 2.42
C ASN A 54 6.16 -18.79 3.61
N ILE A 55 6.23 -19.55 4.72
CA ILE A 55 5.48 -19.25 5.95
C ILE A 55 5.87 -17.87 6.47
N PHE A 56 7.18 -17.59 6.54
CA PHE A 56 7.67 -16.29 6.97
C PHE A 56 7.17 -15.16 6.05
N PHE A 57 7.22 -15.35 4.73
CA PHE A 57 6.73 -14.37 3.77
C PHE A 57 5.24 -14.07 3.95
N TYR A 58 4.38 -15.10 4.10
CA TYR A 58 2.95 -14.90 4.29
C TYR A 58 2.61 -14.27 5.66
N CYS A 59 3.33 -14.63 6.72
CA CYS A 59 3.22 -13.95 8.02
C CYS A 59 3.62 -12.47 7.92
N PHE A 60 4.73 -12.17 7.25
CA PHE A 60 5.19 -10.81 7.00
C PHE A 60 4.19 -10.02 6.14
N PHE A 61 3.64 -10.65 5.10
CA PHE A 61 2.60 -10.08 4.26
C PHE A 61 1.37 -9.68 5.10
N ALA A 62 0.85 -10.59 5.93
CA ALA A 62 -0.30 -10.31 6.79
C ALA A 62 -0.03 -9.21 7.84
N LEU A 63 1.15 -9.23 8.47
CA LEU A 63 1.57 -8.18 9.41
C LEU A 63 1.69 -6.82 8.72
N SER A 64 2.32 -6.77 7.54
CA SER A 64 2.49 -5.54 6.78
C SER A 64 1.16 -4.99 6.27
N LEU A 65 0.22 -5.85 5.86
CA LEU A 65 -1.14 -5.46 5.48
C LEU A 65 -1.88 -4.84 6.67
N THR A 66 -1.77 -5.46 7.84
CA THR A 66 -2.37 -4.93 9.08
C THR A 66 -1.78 -3.56 9.42
N GLY A 67 -0.47 -3.40 9.29
CA GLY A 67 0.22 -2.12 9.43
C GLY A 67 -0.25 -1.06 8.45
N LEU A 68 -0.46 -1.43 7.18
CA LEU A 68 -0.97 -0.55 6.13
C LEU A 68 -2.40 -0.07 6.44
N ILE A 69 -3.28 -0.98 6.84
CA ILE A 69 -4.65 -0.66 7.24
C ILE A 69 -4.64 0.28 8.46
N TRP A 70 -3.83 -0.02 9.48
CA TRP A 70 -3.69 0.83 10.66
C TRP A 70 -3.18 2.24 10.28
N TYR A 71 -2.19 2.32 9.39
CA TYR A 71 -1.67 3.58 8.89
C TYR A 71 -2.75 4.39 8.17
N TYR A 72 -3.56 3.77 7.33
CA TYR A 72 -4.70 4.44 6.70
C TYR A 72 -5.70 4.93 7.75
N ARG A 73 -6.08 4.10 8.71
CA ARG A 73 -7.00 4.53 9.79
C ARG A 73 -6.46 5.76 10.52
N ARG A 74 -5.17 5.80 10.82
CA ARG A 74 -4.52 6.96 11.45
C ARG A 74 -4.49 8.19 10.54
N LEU A 75 -4.16 8.00 9.27
CA LEU A 75 -4.15 9.07 8.28
C LEU A 75 -5.54 9.70 8.13
N TRP A 76 -6.59 8.89 8.06
CA TRP A 76 -7.97 9.35 7.92
C TRP A 76 -8.56 9.97 9.18
N LYS A 77 -8.10 9.57 10.37
CA LYS A 77 -8.51 10.17 11.63
C LYS A 77 -7.86 11.55 11.90
N SER A 78 -6.71 11.83 11.29
CA SER A 78 -5.99 13.11 11.40
C SER A 78 -6.39 14.09 10.30
#